data_AF-A0A925C4N5-F1
#
_entry.id   AF-A0A925C4N5-F1
#
_cell.length_a   1.000
_cell.length_b   1.000
_cell.length_c   1.000
_cell.angle_alpha   90.00
_cell.angle_beta   90.00
_cell.angle_gamma   90.00
#
_symmetry.space_group_name_H-M   'P 1'
#
loop_
_entity.id
_entity.type
_entity.pdbx_description
1 polymer ?
#
loop_
_entity_poly.entity_id
_entity_poly.type
_entity_poly.pdbx_seq_one_letter_code
_entity_poly.pdbx_strand_id
1 'polypeptide(L)'
;MRLRVYQYGELFGIVLLLASTATQLFYLEPLKREIEWRLVAFNTQQSAQIQLRAVYDNQVALLKLMNAPGEQVAATEAKRDETLAQYKNSDANIADYMIAKEGVENYLEGIVIALFALGSLMAGLGRALEMSAARNAAAEG
;
A
#
# COMPACT_ATOMS: atom_id res chain seq x y z
N MET A 1 -22.05 36.24 19.84
CA MET A 1 -21.06 36.55 18.78
C MET A 1 -21.50 35.86 17.51
N ARG A 2 -21.58 36.57 16.37
CA ARG A 2 -21.96 35.99 15.08
C ARG A 2 -20.71 35.91 14.21
N LEU A 3 -20.31 34.69 13.84
CA LEU A 3 -19.12 34.46 13.00
C LEU A 3 -19.33 35.08 11.61
N ARG A 4 -18.26 35.62 11.05
CA ARG A 4 -18.26 36.15 9.68
C ARG A 4 -18.12 35.01 8.67
N VAL A 5 -18.61 35.22 7.44
CA VAL A 5 -18.65 34.18 6.40
C VAL A 5 -17.27 33.54 6.14
N TYR A 6 -16.19 34.33 6.17
CA TYR A 6 -14.83 33.83 5.98
C TYR A 6 -14.32 32.94 7.13
N GLN A 7 -14.81 33.14 8.36
CA GLN A 7 -14.45 32.30 9.52
C GLN A 7 -15.11 30.92 9.43
N TYR A 8 -16.32 30.82 8.86
CA TYR A 8 -16.93 29.52 8.55
C TYR A 8 -16.14 28.78 7.46
N GLY A 9 -15.63 29.51 6.46
CA GLY A 9 -14.74 28.96 5.44
C GLY A 9 -13.44 28.42 6.04
N GLU A 10 -12.84 29.16 6.98
CA GLU A 10 -11.64 28.72 7.70
C GLU A 10 -11.90 27.44 8.51
N LEU A 11 -12.95 27.41 9.31
CA LEU A 11 -13.32 26.25 10.12
C LEU A 11 -13.59 25.01 9.27
N PHE A 12 -14.30 25.17 8.16
CA PHE A 12 -14.52 24.08 7.23
C PHE A 12 -13.21 23.60 6.60
N GLY A 13 -12.32 24.52 6.21
CA GLY A 13 -10.99 24.19 5.72
C GLY A 13 -10.17 23.38 6.74
N ILE A 14 -10.19 23.78 8.01
CA ILE A 14 -9.54 23.05 9.10
C ILE A 14 -10.12 21.64 9.25
N VAL A 15 -11.43 21.48 9.18
CA VAL A 15 -12.06 20.14 9.23
C VAL A 15 -11.58 19.25 8.08
N LEU A 16 -11.47 19.80 6.87
CA LEU A 16 -10.95 19.04 5.72
C LEU A 16 -9.47 18.65 5.91
N LEU A 17 -8.64 19.54 6.48
CA LEU A 17 -7.25 19.22 6.80
C LEU A 17 -7.16 18.10 7.84
N LEU A 18 -7.94 18.18 8.91
CA LEU A 18 -8.00 17.14 9.94
C LEU A 18 -8.49 15.81 9.36
N ALA A 19 -9.50 15.84 8.48
CA ALA A 19 -10.00 14.66 7.80
C ALA A 19 -8.94 14.04 6.85
N SER A 20 -8.17 14.87 6.14
CA SER A 20 -7.03 14.42 5.33
C SER A 20 -5.99 13.69 6.18
N THR A 21 -5.55 14.31 7.28
CA THR A 21 -4.58 13.71 8.20
C THR A 21 -5.09 12.42 8.84
N ALA A 22 -6.36 12.39 9.26
CA ALA A 22 -6.97 11.18 9.81
C ALA A 22 -7.04 10.05 8.76
N THR A 23 -7.42 10.37 7.52
CA THR A 23 -7.46 9.40 6.42
C THR A 23 -6.07 8.83 6.14
N GLN A 24 -5.05 9.68 6.17
CA GLN A 24 -3.66 9.27 5.98
C GLN A 24 -3.19 8.32 7.09
N LEU A 25 -3.34 8.69 8.35
CA LEU A 25 -2.82 7.92 9.50
C LEU A 25 -3.60 6.61 9.75
N PHE A 26 -4.92 6.64 9.60
CA PHE A 26 -5.77 5.51 10.00
C PHE A 26 -6.14 4.55 8.87
N TYR A 27 -5.98 4.97 7.60
CA TYR A 27 -6.37 4.14 6.46
C TYR A 27 -5.24 3.93 5.46
N LEU A 28 -4.62 5.01 4.98
CA LEU A 28 -3.61 4.91 3.92
C LEU A 28 -2.32 4.27 4.43
N GLU A 29 -1.72 4.80 5.50
CA GLU A 29 -0.45 4.27 6.04
C GLU A 29 -0.56 2.80 6.49
N PRO A 30 -1.62 2.36 7.21
CA PRO A 30 -1.79 0.96 7.53
C PRO A 30 -1.91 0.07 6.29
N LEU A 31 -2.62 0.52 5.25
CA LEU A 31 -2.77 -0.21 4.01
C LEU A 31 -1.43 -0.36 3.27
N LYS A 32 -0.67 0.73 3.10
CA LYS A 32 0.67 0.71 2.47
C LYS A 32 1.59 -0.28 3.18
N ARG A 33 1.64 -0.20 4.51
CA ARG A 33 2.43 -1.11 5.33
C ARG A 33 2.01 -2.57 5.12
N GLU A 34 0.71 -2.87 5.08
CA GLU A 34 0.24 -4.24 4.85
C GLU A 34 0.67 -4.77 3.47
N ILE A 35 0.55 -3.95 2.43
CA ILE A 35 1.00 -4.29 1.07
C ILE A 35 2.50 -4.58 1.06
N GLU A 36 3.32 -3.72 1.70
CA GLU A 36 4.76 -3.91 1.81
C GLU A 36 5.13 -5.23 2.50
N TRP A 37 4.51 -5.54 3.65
CA TRP A 37 4.76 -6.80 4.36
C TRP A 37 4.44 -8.02 3.51
N ARG A 38 3.34 -7.98 2.75
CA ARG A 38 2.96 -9.08 1.85
C ARG A 38 3.91 -9.20 0.67
N LEU A 39 4.38 -8.09 0.11
CA LEU A 39 5.37 -8.08 -0.95
C LEU A 39 6.70 -8.69 -0.48
N VAL A 40 7.14 -8.38 0.74
CA VAL A 40 8.34 -8.98 1.34
C VAL A 40 8.16 -10.48 1.57
N ALA A 41 7.00 -10.90 2.10
CA ALA A 41 6.68 -12.31 2.27
C ALA A 41 6.68 -13.08 0.94
N PHE A 42 6.09 -12.49 -0.10
CA PHE A 42 6.08 -13.03 -1.46
C PHE A 42 7.48 -13.16 -2.06
N ASN A 43 8.32 -12.13 -1.94
CA ASN A 43 9.70 -12.19 -2.40
C ASN A 43 10.49 -13.31 -1.70
N THR A 44 10.26 -13.47 -0.39
CA THR A 44 10.85 -14.56 0.39
C THR A 44 10.37 -15.92 -0.10
N GLN A 45 9.08 -16.06 -0.42
CA GLN A 45 8.50 -17.28 -0.98
C GLN A 45 9.05 -17.61 -2.37
N GLN A 46 9.16 -16.64 -3.28
CA GLN A 46 9.78 -16.84 -4.59
C GLN A 46 11.24 -17.28 -4.46
N SER A 47 12.00 -16.65 -3.56
CA SER A 47 13.39 -17.01 -3.31
C SER A 47 13.50 -18.45 -2.79
N ALA A 48 12.63 -18.85 -1.87
CA ALA A 48 12.55 -20.22 -1.38
C ALA A 48 12.15 -21.23 -2.48
N GLN A 49 11.19 -20.87 -3.34
CA GLN A 49 10.76 -21.68 -4.48
C GLN A 49 11.93 -21.94 -5.46
N ILE A 50 12.72 -20.91 -5.77
CA ILE A 50 13.90 -21.03 -6.64
C ILE A 50 14.94 -21.96 -6.02
N GLN A 51 15.22 -21.79 -4.72
CA GLN A 51 16.18 -22.64 -4.00
C GLN A 51 15.71 -24.10 -3.96
N LEU A 52 14.45 -24.36 -3.61
CA LEU A 52 13.87 -25.71 -3.57
C LEU A 52 13.92 -26.37 -4.95
N ARG A 53 13.55 -25.62 -6.00
CA ARG A 53 13.65 -26.11 -7.38
C ARG A 53 15.08 -26.52 -7.71
N ALA A 54 16.07 -25.69 -7.39
CA ALA A 54 17.47 -26.00 -7.63
C ALA A 54 17.95 -27.24 -6.84
N VAL A 55 17.51 -27.42 -5.59
CA VAL A 55 17.84 -28.60 -4.78
C VAL A 55 17.28 -29.87 -5.42
N TYR A 56 16.00 -29.87 -5.80
CA TYR A 56 15.39 -31.03 -6.45
C TYR A 56 16.01 -31.33 -7.82
N ASP A 57 16.27 -30.30 -8.63
CA ASP A 57 16.89 -30.48 -9.95
C ASP A 57 18.31 -31.07 -9.81
N ASN A 58 19.08 -30.64 -8.80
CA ASN A 58 20.37 -31.25 -8.46
C ASN A 58 20.23 -32.71 -7.99
N GLN A 59 19.25 -33.00 -7.13
CA GLN A 59 19.01 -34.36 -6.65
C GLN A 59 18.64 -35.31 -7.80
N VAL A 60 17.76 -34.86 -8.69
CA VAL A 60 17.37 -35.60 -9.90
C VAL A 60 18.58 -35.82 -10.81
N ALA A 61 19.43 -34.80 -11.01
CA ALA A 61 20.64 -34.94 -11.82
C ALA A 61 21.62 -35.97 -11.22
N LEU A 62 21.81 -35.97 -9.91
CA LEU A 62 22.64 -36.95 -9.20
C LEU A 62 22.07 -38.38 -9.32
N LEU A 63 20.76 -38.56 -9.14
CA LEU A 63 20.11 -39.87 -9.31
C LEU A 63 20.30 -40.40 -10.74
N LYS A 64 20.17 -39.53 -11.75
CA LYS A 64 20.43 -39.87 -13.16
C LYS A 64 21.89 -40.24 -13.40
N LEU A 65 22.84 -39.48 -12.83
CA LEU A 65 24.28 -39.78 -12.91
C LEU A 65 24.63 -41.15 -12.31
N MET A 66 23.96 -41.52 -11.21
CA MET A 66 24.16 -42.79 -10.50
C MET A 66 23.43 -43.97 -11.15
N ASN A 67 22.75 -43.80 -12.29
CA ASN A 67 21.88 -44.81 -12.89
C ASN A 67 20.85 -45.39 -11.89
N ALA A 68 20.30 -44.54 -11.03
CA ALA A 68 19.26 -44.95 -10.10
C ALA A 68 18.01 -45.47 -10.87
N PRO A 69 17.21 -46.36 -10.26
CA PRO A 69 15.97 -46.86 -10.88
C PRO A 69 15.06 -45.70 -11.31
N GLY A 70 14.47 -45.82 -12.51
CA GLY A 70 13.59 -44.77 -13.06
C GLY A 70 12.42 -44.41 -12.15
N GLU A 71 11.97 -45.35 -11.32
CA GLU A 71 10.93 -45.13 -10.30
C GLU A 71 11.38 -44.14 -9.21
N GLN A 72 12.65 -44.17 -8.79
CA GLN A 72 13.18 -43.23 -7.78
C GLN A 72 13.36 -41.82 -8.36
N VAL A 73 13.74 -41.73 -9.64
CA VAL A 73 13.82 -40.45 -10.37
C VAL A 73 12.43 -39.84 -10.50
N ALA A 74 11.44 -40.63 -10.96
CA ALA A 74 10.07 -40.19 -11.11
C ALA A 74 9.42 -39.79 -9.77
N ALA A 75 9.68 -40.53 -8.68
CA ALA A 75 9.19 -40.18 -7.35
C ALA A 75 9.79 -38.84 -6.85
N THR A 76 11.05 -38.55 -7.18
CA THR A 76 11.71 -37.29 -6.82
C THR A 76 11.19 -36.11 -7.65
N GLU A 77 10.96 -36.32 -8.95
CA GLU A 77 10.33 -35.33 -9.84
C GLU A 77 8.88 -35.03 -9.40
N ALA A 78 8.11 -36.06 -9.02
CA ALA A 78 6.75 -35.89 -8.49
C ALA A 78 6.72 -35.08 -7.18
N LYS A 79 7.63 -35.37 -6.23
CA LYS A 79 7.76 -34.59 -4.98
C LYS A 79 8.15 -33.14 -5.23
N ARG A 80 9.04 -32.88 -6.19
CA ARG A 80 9.38 -31.52 -6.63
C ARG A 80 8.12 -30.80 -7.10
N ASP A 81 7.38 -31.41 -8.02
CA ASP A 81 6.23 -30.79 -8.66
C ASP A 81 5.10 -30.53 -7.66
N GLU A 82 4.84 -31.46 -6.74
CA GLU A 82 3.91 -31.28 -5.62
C GLU A 82 4.32 -30.11 -4.72
N THR A 83 5.60 -30.05 -4.34
CA THR A 83 6.14 -28.98 -3.47
C THR A 83 6.04 -27.62 -4.17
N LEU A 84 6.44 -27.53 -5.44
CA LEU A 84 6.42 -26.27 -6.20
C LEU A 84 5.00 -25.80 -6.54
N ALA A 85 4.02 -26.71 -6.64
CA ALA A 85 2.62 -26.37 -6.89
C ALA A 85 2.01 -25.54 -5.74
N GLN A 86 2.41 -25.81 -4.49
CA GLN A 86 1.95 -25.04 -3.33
C GLN A 86 2.38 -23.56 -3.39
N TYR A 87 3.59 -23.31 -3.89
CA TYR A 87 4.10 -21.95 -4.08
C TYR A 87 3.36 -21.21 -5.21
N LYS A 88 3.09 -21.86 -6.35
CA LYS A 88 2.36 -21.22 -7.48
C LYS A 88 0.96 -20.74 -7.09
N ASN A 89 0.22 -21.53 -6.32
CA ASN A 89 -1.11 -21.13 -5.85
C ASN A 89 -1.02 -19.97 -4.85
N SER A 90 0.00 -19.97 -3.99
CA SER A 90 0.25 -18.88 -3.05
C SER A 90 0.60 -17.58 -3.78
N ASP A 91 1.41 -17.69 -4.84
CA ASP A 91 1.83 -16.55 -5.65
C ASP A 91 0.65 -15.87 -6.35
N ALA A 92 -0.24 -16.66 -6.98
CA ALA A 92 -1.44 -16.14 -7.64
C ALA A 92 -2.37 -15.41 -6.66
N ASN A 93 -2.61 -15.98 -5.47
CA ASN A 93 -3.45 -15.37 -4.46
C ASN A 93 -2.88 -14.03 -3.95
N ILE A 94 -1.56 -13.92 -3.83
CA ILE A 94 -0.91 -12.67 -3.41
C ILE A 94 -0.98 -11.63 -4.53
N ALA A 95 -0.76 -12.02 -5.79
CA ALA A 95 -0.88 -11.11 -6.92
C ALA A 95 -2.30 -10.51 -7.02
N ASP A 96 -3.34 -11.34 -6.92
CA ASP A 96 -4.73 -10.88 -6.92
C ASP A 96 -5.02 -9.93 -5.76
N TYR A 97 -4.48 -10.25 -4.57
CA TYR A 97 -4.59 -9.37 -3.40
C TYR A 97 -3.93 -8.01 -3.64
N MET A 98 -2.72 -7.99 -4.18
CA MET A 98 -1.97 -6.76 -4.44
C MET A 98 -2.69 -5.87 -5.44
N ILE A 99 -3.16 -6.43 -6.56
CA ILE A 99 -3.92 -5.69 -7.58
C ILE A 99 -5.18 -5.05 -6.97
N ALA A 100 -5.91 -5.81 -6.14
CA ALA A 100 -7.11 -5.30 -5.50
C ALA A 100 -6.80 -4.17 -4.50
N LYS A 101 -5.70 -4.26 -3.74
CA LYS A 101 -5.33 -3.26 -2.73
C LYS A 101 -4.66 -2.02 -3.30
N GLU A 102 -3.93 -2.13 -4.40
CA GLU A 102 -3.32 -1.00 -5.11
C GLU A 102 -4.40 -0.02 -5.60
N GLY A 103 -5.52 -0.53 -6.12
CA GLY A 103 -6.65 0.32 -6.51
C GLY A 103 -7.26 1.10 -5.33
N VAL A 104 -7.36 0.46 -4.16
CA VAL A 104 -7.86 1.09 -2.94
C VAL A 104 -6.87 2.12 -2.40
N GLU A 105 -5.58 1.82 -2.42
CA GLU A 105 -4.52 2.75 -2.02
C GLU A 105 -4.57 4.02 -2.87
N ASN A 106 -4.58 3.88 -4.20
CA ASN A 106 -4.62 5.00 -5.12
C ASN A 106 -5.86 5.90 -4.90
N TYR A 107 -7.01 5.28 -4.63
CA TYR A 107 -8.23 6.03 -4.35
C TYR A 107 -8.14 6.82 -3.03
N LEU A 108 -7.66 6.18 -1.96
CA LEU A 108 -7.46 6.84 -0.67
C LEU A 108 -6.42 7.96 -0.74
N GLU A 109 -5.33 7.77 -1.49
CA GLU A 109 -4.32 8.79 -1.71
C GLU A 109 -4.91 10.00 -2.44
N GLY A 110 -5.73 9.77 -3.47
CA GLY A 110 -6.48 10.82 -4.15
C GLY A 110 -7.40 11.60 -3.21
N ILE A 111 -8.10 10.92 -2.31
CA ILE A 111 -8.95 11.57 -1.28
C ILE A 111 -8.09 12.43 -0.34
N VAL A 112 -6.99 11.90 0.17
CA VAL A 112 -6.09 12.61 1.09
C VAL A 112 -5.60 13.90 0.45
N ILE A 113 -5.13 13.83 -0.81
CA ILE A 113 -4.65 14.99 -1.57
C ILE A 113 -5.78 16.01 -1.79
N ALA A 114 -6.97 15.56 -2.20
CA ALA A 114 -8.09 16.45 -2.45
C ALA A 114 -8.53 17.19 -1.17
N LEU A 115 -8.68 16.46 -0.06
CA LEU A 115 -9.02 17.03 1.24
C LEU A 115 -7.96 18.02 1.73
N PHE A 116 -6.67 17.67 1.56
CA PHE A 116 -5.57 18.55 1.95
C PHE A 116 -5.55 19.85 1.14
N ALA A 117 -5.65 19.75 -0.18
CA ALA A 117 -5.61 20.90 -1.08
C ALA A 117 -6.79 21.85 -0.86
N LEU A 118 -8.01 21.31 -0.77
CA LEU A 118 -9.22 22.10 -0.51
C LEU A 118 -9.19 22.70 0.89
N GLY A 119 -8.79 21.92 1.89
CA GLY A 119 -8.67 22.38 3.27
C GLY A 119 -7.67 23.52 3.42
N SER A 120 -6.48 23.38 2.82
CA SER A 120 -5.43 24.41 2.82
C SER A 120 -5.89 25.70 2.15
N LEU A 121 -6.58 25.59 1.00
CA LEU A 121 -7.09 26.74 0.28
C LEU A 121 -8.13 27.49 1.12
N MET A 122 -9.12 26.79 1.68
CA MET A 122 -10.20 27.41 2.44
C MET A 122 -9.73 27.99 3.77
N ALA A 123 -8.87 27.27 4.51
CA ALA A 123 -8.26 27.77 5.74
C ALA A 123 -7.36 28.98 5.47
N GLY A 124 -6.52 28.90 4.43
CA GLY A 124 -5.61 29.97 4.04
C GLY A 124 -6.34 31.25 3.61
N LEU A 125 -7.38 31.13 2.80
CA LEU A 125 -8.21 32.28 2.37
C LEU A 125 -8.93 32.93 3.55
N GLY A 126 -9.51 32.13 4.45
CA GLY A 126 -10.16 32.67 5.66
C GLY A 126 -9.19 33.46 6.53
N ARG A 127 -8.00 32.91 6.78
CA ARG A 127 -6.91 33.55 7.54
C ARG A 127 -6.42 34.86 6.90
N ALA A 128 -6.24 34.86 5.58
CA ALA A 128 -5.76 36.03 4.85
C ALA A 128 -6.79 37.18 4.87
N LEU A 129 -8.08 36.86 4.73
CA LEU A 129 -9.16 37.84 4.83
C LEU A 129 -9.28 38.42 6.23
N GLU A 130 -9.07 37.60 7.27
CA GLU A 130 -9.05 38.08 8.65
C GLU A 130 -7.91 39.07 8.91
N MET A 131 -6.69 38.76 8.45
CA MET A 131 -5.54 39.67 8.56
C MET A 131 -5.76 40.98 7.80
N SER A 132 -6.34 40.92 6.60
CA SER A 132 -6.66 42.13 5.83
C SER A 132 -7.71 42.99 6.52
N ALA A 133 -8.77 42.38 7.08
CA ALA A 133 -9.80 43.11 7.81
C ALA A 133 -9.24 43.76 9.09
N ALA A 134 -8.38 43.06 9.81
CA ALA A 134 -7.71 43.59 11.00
C ALA A 134 -6.77 44.76 10.66
N ARG A 135 -6.02 44.65 9.56
CA ARG A 135 -5.10 45.70 9.10
C ARG A 135 -5.83 46.98 8.69
N ASN A 136 -6.96 46.84 7.99
CA ASN A 136 -7.77 48.00 7.58
C ASN A 136 -8.39 48.69 8.81
N ALA A 137 -8.92 47.93 9.77
CA ALA A 137 -9.45 48.48 11.00
C ALA A 137 -8.40 49.21 11.85
N ALA A 138 -7.14 48.75 11.84
CA ALA A 138 -6.02 49.40 12.52
C ALA A 138 -5.51 50.66 11.78
N ALA A 139 -5.83 50.85 10.50
CA ALA A 139 -5.44 52.02 9.72
C ALA A 139 -6.48 53.16 9.80
N GLU A 140 -7.71 52.87 10.24
CA GLU A 140 -8.81 53.83 10.39
C GLU A 140 -8.97 54.39 11.81
N GLY A 141 -8.21 53.87 12.79
CA GLY A 141 -8.20 54.32 14.19
C GLY A 141 -6.91 55.04 14.56
#